data_AF-A0A645D8W1-F1
#
_entry.id   AF-A0A645D8W1-F1
#
_cell.length_a   1.000
_cell.length_b   1.000
_cell.length_c   1.000
_cell.angle_alpha   90.00
_cell.angle_beta   90.00
_cell.angle_gamma   90.00
#
_symmetry.space_group_name_H-M   'P 1'
#
loop_
_entity.id
_entity.type
_entity.pdbx_description
1 polymer ?
#
loop_
_entity_poly.entity_id
_entity_poly.type
_entity_poly.pdbx_seq_one_letter_code
_entity_poly.pdbx_strand_id
1 'polypeptide(L)'
;MLEVFIYKFEDGAFFAELLLRQGNREFRIDSRTSDAVAIALRTHSPIFTTETIMQNMAIVFDEKEVLSTEFQNKDMEVEEIVENMEEVKIDALKKRLEEAIKDEDYELATKLRDEINRRQGAENG
;
A
#
# COMPACT_ATOMS: atom_id res chain seq x y z
N MET A 1 11.75 -21.99 -8.54
CA MET A 1 12.01 -20.68 -7.94
C MET A 1 12.02 -20.85 -6.44
N LEU A 2 12.96 -20.24 -5.71
CA LEU A 2 13.04 -20.38 -4.26
C LEU A 2 12.24 -19.29 -3.56
N GLU A 3 12.52 -18.01 -3.86
CA GLU A 3 11.89 -16.88 -3.18
C GLU A 3 11.99 -15.60 -4.03
N VAL A 4 11.20 -14.61 -3.63
CA VAL A 4 11.34 -13.20 -4.05
C VAL A 4 11.69 -12.38 -2.83
N PHE A 5 12.62 -11.44 -3.01
CA PHE A 5 12.99 -10.49 -1.97
C PHE A 5 12.82 -9.05 -2.46
N ILE A 6 11.90 -8.31 -1.85
CA ILE A 6 11.69 -6.88 -2.09
C ILE A 6 12.59 -6.11 -1.11
N TYR A 7 13.68 -5.53 -1.62
CA TYR A 7 14.75 -5.06 -0.74
C TYR A 7 14.88 -3.54 -0.67
N LYS A 8 14.25 -2.81 -1.59
CA LYS A 8 14.38 -1.35 -1.65
C LYS A 8 13.10 -0.70 -2.17
N PHE A 9 12.86 0.50 -1.67
CA PHE A 9 11.86 1.44 -2.18
C PHE A 9 12.53 2.81 -2.29
N GLU A 10 12.56 3.38 -3.48
CA GLU A 10 13.16 4.69 -3.78
C GLU A 10 12.40 5.35 -4.93
N ASP A 11 12.19 6.67 -4.84
CA ASP A 11 11.48 7.45 -5.86
C ASP A 11 10.12 6.86 -6.28
N GLY A 12 9.36 6.34 -5.32
CA GLY A 12 8.05 5.73 -5.57
C GLY A 12 8.12 4.33 -6.19
N ALA A 13 9.31 3.78 -6.41
CA ALA A 13 9.50 2.48 -7.06
C ALA A 13 10.08 1.44 -6.09
N PHE A 14 9.48 0.24 -6.11
CA PHE A 14 10.03 -0.94 -5.43
C PHE A 14 11.05 -1.66 -6.30
N PHE A 15 12.05 -2.26 -5.65
CA PHE A 15 13.07 -3.11 -6.26
C PHE A 15 13.01 -4.49 -5.65
N ALA A 16 13.11 -5.52 -6.49
CA ALA A 16 13.05 -6.91 -6.07
C ALA A 16 14.13 -7.75 -6.75
N GLU A 17 14.50 -8.84 -6.09
CA GLU A 17 15.33 -9.90 -6.67
C GLU A 17 14.65 -11.26 -6.55
N LEU A 18 14.92 -12.12 -7.53
CA LEU A 18 14.45 -13.49 -7.60
C LEU A 18 15.60 -14.41 -7.17
N LEU A 19 15.35 -15.32 -6.22
CA LEU A 19 16.29 -16.40 -5.92
C LEU A 19 15.85 -17.66 -6.66
N LEU A 20 16.73 -18.16 -7.52
CA LEU A 20 16.50 -19.34 -8.35
C LEU A 20 17.52 -20.41 -7.99
N ARG A 21 17.11 -21.68 -8.08
CA ARG A 21 18.00 -22.83 -7.92
C ARG A 21 17.98 -23.68 -9.17
N GLN A 22 19.17 -23.99 -9.69
CA GLN A 22 19.38 -24.95 -10.77
C GLN A 22 20.41 -25.98 -10.32
N GLY A 23 19.95 -27.19 -9.99
CA GLY A 23 20.80 -28.20 -9.35
C GLY A 23 21.34 -27.70 -8.00
N ASN A 24 22.67 -27.71 -7.86
CA ASN A 24 23.36 -27.23 -6.65
C ASN A 24 23.75 -25.73 -6.70
N ARG A 25 23.30 -24.99 -7.73
CA ARG A 25 23.66 -23.58 -7.89
C ARG A 25 22.46 -22.69 -7.64
N GLU A 26 22.70 -21.59 -6.95
CA GLU A 26 21.72 -20.53 -6.72
C GLU A 26 22.08 -19.27 -7.51
N PHE A 27 21.06 -18.58 -7.98
CA PHE A 27 21.17 -17.38 -8.80
C PHE A 27 20.24 -16.32 -8.22
N ARG A 28 20.77 -15.10 -8.03
CA ARG A 28 19.98 -13.91 -7.77
C ARG A 28 19.85 -13.11 -9.05
N ILE A 29 18.64 -12.71 -9.38
CA ILE A 29 18.35 -11.94 -10.58
C ILE A 29 17.51 -10.73 -10.17
N ASP A 30 18.02 -9.53 -10.47
CA ASP A 30 17.25 -8.30 -10.32
C ASP A 30 16.01 -8.33 -11.22
N SER A 31 14.88 -7.90 -10.68
CA SER A 31 13.60 -7.91 -11.37
C SER A 31 12.79 -6.68 -10.99
N ARG A 32 11.93 -6.24 -11.92
CA ARG A 32 10.82 -5.37 -11.54
C ARG A 32 9.94 -6.13 -10.55
N THR A 33 9.48 -5.44 -9.52
CA THR A 33 8.69 -6.05 -8.45
C THR A 33 7.40 -6.69 -8.97
N SER A 34 6.75 -6.10 -9.97
CA SER A 34 5.55 -6.67 -10.61
C SER A 34 5.81 -8.05 -11.20
N ASP A 35 6.89 -8.20 -11.96
CA ASP A 35 7.28 -9.45 -12.61
C ASP A 35 7.67 -10.49 -11.54
N ALA A 36 8.41 -10.08 -10.51
CA ALA A 36 8.84 -10.97 -9.45
C ALA A 36 7.66 -11.55 -8.66
N VAL A 37 6.73 -10.69 -8.23
CA VAL A 37 5.52 -11.09 -7.51
C VAL A 37 4.67 -12.03 -8.37
N ALA A 38 4.47 -11.71 -9.66
CA ALA A 38 3.68 -12.54 -10.56
C ALA A 38 4.28 -13.95 -10.75
N ILE A 39 5.61 -14.07 -10.79
CA ILE A 39 6.28 -15.38 -10.87
C ILE A 39 6.13 -16.11 -9.54
N ALA A 40 6.36 -15.45 -8.40
CA ALA A 40 6.24 -16.05 -7.07
C ALA A 40 4.85 -16.65 -6.82
N LEU A 41 3.79 -15.92 -7.20
CA LEU A 41 2.42 -16.41 -7.11
C LEU A 41 2.19 -17.67 -7.95
N ARG A 42 2.73 -17.71 -9.17
CA ARG A 42 2.60 -18.84 -10.10
C ARG A 42 3.38 -20.07 -9.63
N THR A 43 4.50 -19.86 -8.94
CA THR A 43 5.36 -20.94 -8.43
C THR A 43 5.10 -21.29 -6.98
N HIS A 44 4.13 -20.64 -6.32
CA HIS A 44 3.89 -20.72 -4.89
C HIS A 44 5.16 -20.51 -4.05
N SER A 45 6.01 -19.58 -4.50
CA SER A 45 7.24 -19.23 -3.81
C SER A 45 6.98 -18.15 -2.75
N PRO A 46 7.64 -18.20 -1.59
CA PRO A 46 7.54 -17.16 -0.58
C PRO A 46 8.05 -15.81 -1.10
N ILE A 47 7.45 -14.75 -0.58
CA ILE A 47 7.83 -13.36 -0.83
C ILE A 47 8.26 -12.76 0.51
N PHE A 48 9.46 -12.20 0.53
CA PHE A 48 10.05 -11.55 1.69
C PHE A 48 10.31 -10.08 1.40
N THR A 49 10.40 -9.29 2.46
CA THR A 49 10.78 -7.88 2.37
C THR A 49 11.50 -7.46 3.65
N THR A 50 12.06 -6.26 3.66
CA THR A 50 12.70 -5.69 4.84
C THR A 50 11.69 -5.15 5.84
N GLU A 51 12.05 -5.15 7.12
CA GLU A 51 11.23 -4.57 8.18
C GLU A 51 10.97 -3.07 7.93
N THR A 52 11.97 -2.34 7.44
CA THR A 52 11.85 -0.92 7.12
C THR A 52 10.78 -0.66 6.06
N ILE A 53 10.70 -1.48 5.01
CA ILE A 53 9.66 -1.36 3.99
C ILE A 53 8.29 -1.69 4.60
N MET A 54 8.19 -2.73 5.42
CA MET A 54 6.95 -3.08 6.10
C MET A 54 6.45 -1.95 7.00
N GLN A 55 7.30 -1.40 7.85
CA GLN A 55 6.90 -0.36 8.81
C GLN A 55 6.43 0.92 8.12
N ASN A 56 7.07 1.30 7.00
CA ASN A 56 6.80 2.57 6.34
C ASN A 56 5.68 2.48 5.30
N MET A 57 5.53 1.35 4.61
CA MET A 57 4.69 1.22 3.41
C MET A 57 3.57 0.19 3.55
N ALA A 58 3.52 -0.60 4.63
CA ALA A 58 2.43 -1.55 4.81
C ALA A 58 1.12 -0.84 5.11
N ILE A 59 0.07 -1.21 4.37
CA ILE A 59 -1.31 -0.86 4.69
C ILE A 59 -1.85 -1.99 5.56
N VAL A 60 -2.20 -1.66 6.80
CA VAL A 60 -2.88 -2.60 7.70
C VAL A 60 -4.37 -2.51 7.40
N PHE A 61 -4.91 -3.52 6.73
CA PHE A 61 -6.36 -3.68 6.58
C PHE A 61 -6.92 -4.29 7.86
N ASP A 62 -7.92 -3.65 8.46
CA ASP A 62 -8.66 -4.26 9.56
C ASP A 62 -9.47 -5.44 9.00
N GLU A 63 -9.44 -6.61 9.64
CA GLU A 63 -10.01 -7.86 9.09
C GLU A 63 -11.50 -7.75 8.74
N LYS A 64 -12.20 -6.75 9.28
CA LYS A 64 -13.61 -6.45 8.97
C LYS A 64 -13.82 -5.74 7.62
N GLU A 65 -12.82 -5.09 7.05
CA GLU A 65 -12.92 -4.39 5.75
C GLU A 65 -12.54 -5.27 4.55
N VAL A 66 -11.89 -6.40 4.79
CA VAL A 66 -11.41 -7.32 3.74
C VAL A 66 -12.59 -7.99 2.99
N LEU A 67 -13.80 -7.99 3.57
CA LEU A 67 -14.99 -8.57 2.95
C LEU A 67 -15.73 -7.64 1.98
N SER A 68 -15.41 -6.34 1.93
CA SER A 68 -16.14 -5.38 1.07
C SER A 68 -15.34 -4.81 -0.09
N THR A 69 -14.07 -5.16 -0.25
CA THR A 69 -13.28 -4.68 -1.38
C THR A 69 -12.89 -5.85 -2.26
N GLU A 70 -13.71 -6.09 -3.28
CA GLU A 70 -13.27 -6.80 -4.46
C GLU A 70 -11.99 -6.10 -4.94
N PHE A 71 -10.84 -6.77 -4.82
CA PHE A 71 -9.63 -6.41 -5.53
C PHE A 71 -9.88 -6.58 -7.02
N GLN A 72 -10.58 -5.61 -7.62
CA GLN A 72 -10.72 -5.53 -9.05
C GLN A 72 -9.39 -5.05 -9.62
N ASN A 73 -8.77 -5.96 -10.36
CA ASN A 73 -7.66 -5.69 -11.26
C ASN A 73 -7.92 -4.40 -12.03
N LYS A 74 -7.08 -3.39 -11.83
CA LYS A 74 -6.92 -2.34 -12.80
C LYS A 74 -5.47 -1.92 -12.81
N ASP A 75 -4.85 -2.06 -13.97
CA ASP A 75 -3.61 -1.40 -14.32
C ASP A 75 -3.80 0.10 -14.02
N MET A 76 -3.28 0.56 -12.88
CA MET A 76 -3.29 1.96 -12.50
C MET A 76 -1.88 2.49 -12.62
N GLU A 77 -1.72 3.45 -13.54
CA GLU A 77 -0.49 4.18 -13.75
C GLU A 77 -0.12 4.94 -12.46
N VAL A 78 1.17 4.94 -12.15
CA VAL A 78 1.72 5.32 -10.83
C VAL A 78 1.42 6.79 -10.44
N GLU A 79 1.06 7.63 -11.41
CA GLU A 79 0.67 9.03 -11.19
C GLU A 79 -0.72 9.17 -10.54
N GLU A 80 -1.68 8.28 -10.85
CA GLU A 80 -3.00 8.28 -10.19
C GLU A 80 -2.92 7.81 -8.73
N ILE A 81 -1.87 7.07 -8.33
CA ILE A 81 -1.74 6.56 -6.96
C ILE A 81 -1.47 7.71 -5.98
N VAL A 82 -0.80 8.78 -6.41
CA VAL A 82 -0.48 9.92 -5.54
C VAL A 82 -1.72 10.76 -5.28
N GLU A 83 -2.51 11.06 -6.31
CA GLU A 83 -3.81 11.75 -6.18
C GLU A 83 -4.82 10.89 -5.38
N ASN A 84 -4.91 9.59 -5.70
CA ASN A 84 -5.77 8.68 -4.94
C ASN A 84 -5.31 8.50 -3.49
N MET A 85 -4.01 8.62 -3.17
CA MET A 85 -3.55 8.49 -1.78
C MET A 85 -4.02 9.69 -0.93
N GLU A 86 -4.11 10.88 -1.51
CA GLU A 86 -4.65 12.07 -0.83
C GLU A 86 -6.17 11.99 -0.71
N GLU A 87 -6.88 11.55 -1.75
CA GLU A 87 -8.33 11.29 -1.70
C GLU A 87 -8.68 10.16 -0.71
N VAL A 88 -7.92 9.06 -0.70
CA VAL A 88 -8.06 7.95 0.26
C VAL A 88 -7.77 8.42 1.69
N LYS A 89 -6.79 9.32 1.89
CA LYS A 89 -6.53 9.94 3.21
C LYS A 89 -7.69 10.86 3.63
N ILE A 90 -8.29 11.61 2.72
CA ILE A 90 -9.44 12.48 3.00
C ILE A 90 -10.67 11.64 3.35
N ASP A 91 -10.96 10.57 2.61
CA ASP A 91 -12.08 9.70 2.90
C ASP A 91 -11.92 8.93 4.21
N ALA A 92 -10.69 8.53 4.56
CA ALA A 92 -10.39 8.00 5.89
C ALA A 92 -10.65 9.03 7.01
N LEU A 93 -10.31 10.31 6.79
CA LEU A 93 -10.62 11.39 7.74
C LEU A 93 -12.14 11.64 7.85
N LYS A 94 -12.89 11.57 6.74
CA LYS A 94 -14.36 11.70 6.73
C LYS A 94 -15.02 10.55 7.49
N LYS A 95 -14.56 9.31 7.29
CA LYS A 95 -15.06 8.15 8.04
C LYS A 95 -14.83 8.30 9.54
N ARG A 96 -13.62 8.74 9.94
CA ARG A 96 -13.31 9.00 11.34
C ARG A 96 -14.11 10.16 11.94
N LEU A 97 -14.46 11.16 11.10
CA LEU A 97 -15.36 12.25 11.50
C LEU A 97 -16.78 11.72 11.75
N GLU A 98 -17.31 10.85 10.89
CA GLU A 98 -18.62 10.22 11.09
C GLU A 98 -18.68 9.39 12.38
N GLU A 99 -17.61 8.65 12.67
CA GLU A 99 -17.46 7.90 13.93
C GLU A 99 -17.45 8.83 15.15
N ALA A 100 -16.68 9.92 15.12
CA ALA A 100 -16.63 10.90 16.22
C ALA A 100 -17.99 11.58 16.46
N ILE A 101 -18.77 11.85 15.40
CA ILE A 101 -20.14 12.39 15.51
C ILE A 101 -21.08 11.35 16.13
N LYS A 102 -20.97 10.08 15.70
CA LYS A 102 -21.77 8.98 16.22
C LYS A 102 -21.52 8.72 17.71
N ASP A 103 -20.27 8.91 18.15
CA ASP A 103 -19.86 8.74 19.54
C ASP A 103 -20.04 10.02 20.38
N GLU A 104 -20.67 11.07 19.81
CA GLU A 104 -20.93 12.37 20.45
C GLU A 104 -19.66 13.13 20.92
N ASP A 105 -18.49 12.79 20.36
CA ASP A 105 -17.23 13.49 20.61
C ASP A 105 -17.07 14.70 19.66
N TYR A 106 -17.79 15.77 20.01
CA TYR A 106 -17.81 16.99 19.21
C TYR A 106 -16.47 17.74 19.17
N GLU A 107 -15.61 17.56 20.18
CA GLU A 107 -14.29 18.18 20.20
C GLU A 107 -13.38 17.55 19.14
N LEU A 108 -13.36 16.21 19.08
CA LEU A 108 -12.62 15.48 18.06
C LEU A 108 -13.20 15.72 16.66
N ALA A 109 -14.52 15.73 16.52
CA ALA A 109 -15.20 16.01 15.26
C ALA A 109 -14.82 17.40 14.69
N THR A 110 -14.70 18.41 15.56
CA THR A 110 -14.28 19.76 15.16
C THR A 110 -12.84 19.74 14.61
N LYS A 111 -11.90 19.09 15.31
CA LYS A 111 -10.50 18.98 14.86
C LYS A 111 -10.37 18.24 13.53
N LEU A 112 -11.12 17.14 13.35
CA LEU A 112 -11.12 16.36 12.11
C LEU A 112 -11.71 17.16 10.94
N ARG A 113 -12.79 17.90 11.17
CA ARG A 113 -13.39 18.79 10.17
C ARG A 113 -12.42 19.89 9.72
N ASP A 114 -11.73 20.53 10.65
CA ASP A 114 -10.75 21.59 10.33
C ASP A 114 -9.54 21.03 9.57
N GLU A 115 -9.09 19.83 9.93
CA GLU A 115 -8.02 19.10 9.22
C GLU A 115 -8.42 18.75 7.78
N ILE A 116 -9.65 18.26 7.55
CA ILE A 116 -10.18 17.96 6.21
C ILE A 116 -10.23 19.23 5.36
N ASN A 117 -10.78 20.32 5.91
CA ASN A 117 -10.87 21.60 5.22
C ASN A 117 -9.50 22.18 4.88
N ARG A 118 -8.51 22.03 5.78
CA ARG A 118 -7.14 22.50 5.52
C ARG A 118 -6.51 21.76 4.34
N ARG A 119 -6.77 20.46 4.20
CA ARG A 119 -6.24 19.64 3.10
C ARG A 119 -6.95 19.93 1.77
N GLN A 120 -8.29 19.98 1.76
CA GLN A 120 -9.07 20.32 0.55
C GLN A 120 -8.88 21.77 0.06
N GLY A 121 -8.54 22.69 0.98
CA GLY A 121 -8.23 24.08 0.64
C GLY A 121 -6.83 24.26 0.02
N ALA A 122 -5.89 23.36 0.31
CA ALA A 122 -4.54 23.40 -0.25
C ALA A 122 -4.47 22.88 -1.70
N GLU A 123 -5.46 22.09 -2.14
CA GLU A 123 -5.57 21.60 -3.53
C GLU A 123 -6.15 22.63 -4.51
N ASN A 124 -6.76 23.72 -4.03
CA ASN A 124 -7.48 24.72 -4.85
C ASN A 124 -6.75 26.08 -4.99
N GLY A 125 -5.46 26.17 -4.65
CA GLY A 125 -4.66 27.40 -4.74
C GLY A 125 -3.30 27.15 -5.37
#